data_AF-A0AAW4U8S3-F1
#
_entry.id   AF-A0AAW4U8S3-F1
#
_cell.length_a   1.000
_cell.length_b   1.000
_cell.length_c   1.000
_cell.angle_alpha   90.00
_cell.angle_beta   90.00
_cell.angle_gamma   90.00
#
_symmetry.space_group_name_H-M   'P 1'
#
loop_
_entity.id
_entity.type
_entity.pdbx_description
1 polymer ?
#
loop_
_entity_poly.entity_id
_entity_poly.type
_entity_poly.pdbx_seq_one_letter_code
_entity_poly.pdbx_strand_id
1 'polypeptide(L)'
;MNDDKWQRTVAKRRRQRRIQNIFACFVVLLVLLILSIIGGYYYYQRTNSPEYALEELQTAFEHRDIDTIHKYVDLKTLLPPNYKILTNDIFINDKIYTEKEHSIYQTFYALIEPIIIDGTIQSIDKYIQTGNWQRFNYDSMLKGRQLGIDYTELINRSLLFNINFKEIKSIETIDDNSVMATILVADKYTDTNFDLKLKLVKNEEGIWQVSEVTNYQDYLTMISNLYRQDINTYLTNTKADLDRNNAQFKQLQNEFIVLAENFKNNPSSSQRALLKSFIDNKIVPTYQDWYNYLQSYQIPTGARHLHELRMESTTYTIQAWKAYAIGIQDNKPKDLAKAERLHRKAMETEQKVTDTINNMPALFMPTVD
;
A
#
# COMPACT_ATOMS: atom_id res chain seq x y z
N MET A 1 8.63 79.60 55.69
CA MET A 1 8.90 78.15 55.57
C MET A 1 9.25 77.85 54.11
N ASN A 2 10.33 77.12 53.84
CA ASN A 2 11.07 77.16 52.57
C ASN A 2 10.46 76.23 51.49
N ASP A 3 9.34 76.67 50.89
CA ASP A 3 8.49 75.87 49.99
C ASP A 3 9.21 75.45 48.69
N ASP A 4 10.11 76.29 48.19
CA ASP A 4 10.80 76.11 46.91
C ASP A 4 11.88 75.01 46.95
N LYS A 5 12.52 74.79 48.12
CA LYS A 5 13.49 73.68 48.32
C LYS A 5 12.79 72.33 48.42
N TRP A 6 11.62 72.27 49.05
CA TRP A 6 10.84 71.03 49.18
C TRP A 6 10.33 70.56 47.81
N GLN A 7 9.77 71.47 47.00
CA GLN A 7 9.29 71.13 45.65
C GLN A 7 10.42 70.63 44.72
N ARG A 8 11.61 71.25 44.76
CA ARG A 8 12.78 70.79 43.99
C ARG A 8 13.26 69.40 44.43
N THR A 9 13.18 69.10 45.73
CA THR A 9 13.59 67.80 46.27
C THR A 9 12.61 66.68 45.92
N VAL A 10 11.29 66.97 45.95
CA VAL A 10 10.23 66.04 45.52
C VAL A 10 10.30 65.81 44.01
N ALA A 11 10.52 66.85 43.20
CA ALA A 11 10.70 66.73 41.76
C ALA A 11 11.92 65.89 41.38
N LYS A 12 13.05 66.06 42.07
CA LYS A 12 14.28 65.27 41.86
C LYS A 12 14.07 63.78 42.18
N ARG A 13 13.37 63.47 43.30
CA ARG A 13 13.00 62.09 43.67
C ARG A 13 12.00 61.46 42.69
N ARG A 14 11.02 62.22 42.17
CA ARG A 14 10.09 61.74 41.13
C ARG A 14 10.82 61.45 39.81
N ARG A 15 11.80 62.28 39.42
CA ARG A 15 12.61 62.08 38.21
C ARG A 15 13.54 60.88 38.35
N GLN A 16 14.19 60.70 39.50
CA GLN A 16 14.99 59.49 39.79
C GLN A 16 14.16 58.22 39.82
N ARG A 17 12.98 58.22 40.46
CA ARG A 17 12.06 57.07 40.44
C ARG A 17 11.53 56.76 39.02
N ARG A 18 11.23 57.79 38.22
CA ARG A 18 10.89 57.59 36.80
C ARG A 18 12.05 56.98 36.01
N ILE A 19 13.28 57.47 36.19
CA ILE A 19 14.47 56.93 35.52
C ILE A 19 14.74 55.49 35.97
N GLN A 20 14.62 55.20 37.27
CA GLN A 20 14.76 53.85 37.82
C GLN A 20 13.66 52.90 37.32
N ASN A 21 12.41 53.36 37.23
CA ASN A 21 11.31 52.56 36.71
C ASN A 21 11.42 52.33 35.19
N ILE A 22 11.87 53.33 34.43
CA ILE A 22 12.14 53.19 32.98
C ILE A 22 13.30 52.22 32.76
N PHE A 23 14.37 52.33 33.55
CA PHE A 23 15.52 51.41 33.49
C PHE A 23 15.11 49.98 33.88
N ALA A 24 14.30 49.82 34.93
CA ALA A 24 13.75 48.51 35.31
C ALA A 24 12.85 47.91 34.22
N CYS A 25 11.97 48.71 33.59
CA CYS A 25 11.17 48.27 32.44
C CYS A 25 12.04 47.87 31.25
N PHE A 26 13.11 48.63 30.97
CA PHE A 26 14.06 48.31 29.91
C PHE A 26 14.78 46.97 30.17
N VAL A 27 15.23 46.72 31.40
CA VAL A 27 15.86 45.45 31.79
C VAL A 27 14.89 44.28 31.66
N VAL A 28 13.63 44.44 32.10
CA VAL A 28 12.60 43.39 31.95
C VAL A 28 12.30 43.09 30.48
N LEU A 29 12.19 44.11 29.63
CA LEU A 29 11.99 43.93 28.18
C LEU A 29 13.17 43.21 27.53
N LEU A 30 14.41 43.53 27.95
CA LEU A 30 15.62 42.90 27.41
C LEU A 30 15.71 41.41 27.80
N VAL A 31 15.31 41.06 29.02
CA VAL A 31 15.23 39.64 29.47
C VAL A 31 14.15 38.88 28.68
N LEU A 32 12.98 39.48 28.44
CA LEU A 32 11.93 38.85 27.62
C LEU A 32 12.37 38.64 26.16
N LEU A 33 13.13 39.58 25.59
CA LEU A 33 13.69 39.45 24.25
C LEU A 33 14.71 38.31 24.18
N ILE A 34 15.60 38.19 25.17
CA ILE A 34 16.56 37.07 25.25
C ILE A 34 15.83 35.73 25.40
N LEU A 35 14.80 35.65 26.26
CA LEU A 35 13.99 34.44 26.41
C LEU A 35 13.22 34.09 25.13
N SER A 36 12.75 35.08 24.37
CA SER A 36 12.10 34.87 23.07
C SER A 36 13.09 34.40 22.00
N ILE A 37 14.34 34.88 22.02
CA ILE A 37 15.40 34.43 21.11
C ILE A 37 15.83 33.01 21.46
N ILE A 38 16.03 32.72 22.75
CA ILE A 38 16.37 31.37 23.22
C ILE A 38 15.21 30.40 22.95
N GLY A 39 13.97 30.80 23.27
CA GLY A 39 12.78 30.02 23.00
C GLY A 39 12.57 29.80 21.50
N GLY A 40 12.78 30.83 20.68
CA GLY A 40 12.76 30.74 19.22
C GLY A 40 13.86 29.86 18.67
N TYR A 41 15.07 29.89 19.25
CA TYR A 41 16.19 29.02 18.89
C TYR A 41 15.91 27.55 19.26
N TYR A 42 15.39 27.28 20.46
CA TYR A 42 14.99 25.93 20.88
C TYR A 42 13.83 25.39 20.03
N TYR A 43 12.84 26.24 19.74
CA TYR A 43 11.74 25.89 18.85
C TYR A 43 12.26 25.59 17.43
N TYR A 44 13.11 26.45 16.88
CA TYR A 44 13.77 26.26 15.59
C TYR A 44 14.63 24.99 15.55
N GLN A 45 15.36 24.68 16.62
CA GLN A 45 16.18 23.47 16.68
C GLN A 45 15.29 22.21 16.76
N ARG A 46 14.17 22.29 17.48
CA ARG A 46 13.18 21.20 17.57
C ARG A 46 12.47 20.98 16.23
N THR A 47 12.04 22.03 15.54
CA THR A 47 11.36 21.93 14.23
C THR A 47 12.30 21.62 13.06
N ASN A 48 13.61 21.74 13.25
CA ASN A 48 14.64 21.40 12.26
C ASN A 48 15.48 20.18 12.68
N SER A 49 14.91 19.30 13.49
CA SER A 49 15.52 18.02 13.85
C SER A 49 15.05 16.90 12.90
N PRO A 50 15.86 15.86 12.69
CA PRO A 50 15.46 14.71 11.89
C PRO A 50 14.31 13.92 12.54
N GLU A 51 14.23 13.88 13.86
CA GLU A 51 13.11 13.26 14.60
C GLU A 51 11.80 13.98 14.25
N TYR A 52 11.80 15.31 14.27
CA TYR A 52 10.63 16.11 13.92
C TYR A 52 10.18 15.87 12.47
N ALA A 53 11.13 15.76 11.53
CA ALA A 53 10.79 15.44 10.13
C ALA A 53 10.06 14.09 10.01
N LEU A 54 10.44 13.07 10.78
CA LEU A 54 9.78 11.76 10.77
C LEU A 54 8.42 11.79 11.51
N GLU A 55 8.29 12.53 12.61
CA GLU A 55 7.03 12.73 13.32
C GLU A 55 6.00 13.49 12.46
N GLU A 56 6.44 14.54 11.76
CA GLU A 56 5.61 15.29 10.80
C GLU A 56 5.21 14.41 9.62
N LEU A 57 6.10 13.56 9.12
CA LEU A 57 5.75 12.60 8.08
C LEU A 57 4.66 11.64 8.51
N GLN A 58 4.75 11.09 9.72
CA GLN A 58 3.70 10.24 10.28
C GLN A 58 2.36 10.99 10.31
N THR A 59 2.36 12.21 10.84
CA THR A 59 1.16 13.07 10.92
C THR A 59 0.61 13.38 9.54
N ALA A 60 1.46 13.64 8.56
CA ALA A 60 1.08 13.95 7.19
C ALA A 60 0.46 12.74 6.47
N PHE A 61 0.95 11.52 6.72
CA PHE A 61 0.30 10.30 6.23
C PHE A 61 -1.09 10.08 6.84
N GLU A 62 -1.27 10.37 8.14
CA GLU A 62 -2.57 10.28 8.82
C GLU A 62 -3.58 11.30 8.27
N HIS A 63 -3.14 12.54 8.02
CA HIS A 63 -3.97 13.62 7.51
C HIS A 63 -4.04 13.69 5.98
N ARG A 64 -3.33 12.80 5.28
CA ARG A 64 -3.25 12.73 3.81
C ARG A 64 -2.72 14.02 3.17
N ASP A 65 -1.78 14.67 3.83
CA ASP A 65 -1.15 15.91 3.40
C ASP A 65 0.05 15.61 2.48
N ILE A 66 -0.21 15.62 1.17
CA ILE A 66 0.82 15.34 0.16
C ILE A 66 1.92 16.39 0.17
N ASP A 67 1.58 17.66 0.35
CA ASP A 67 2.55 18.75 0.28
C ASP A 67 3.59 18.60 1.39
N THR A 68 3.13 18.27 2.60
CA THR A 68 4.01 17.98 3.73
C THR A 68 4.81 16.69 3.51
N ILE A 69 4.22 15.65 2.91
CA ILE A 69 4.99 14.43 2.57
C ILE A 69 6.10 14.73 1.58
N HIS A 70 5.83 15.45 0.49
CA HIS A 70 6.84 15.84 -0.51
C HIS A 70 7.89 16.79 0.06
N LYS A 71 7.52 17.59 1.06
CA LYS A 71 8.47 18.44 1.79
C LYS A 71 9.50 17.61 2.57
N TYR A 72 9.11 16.49 3.17
CA TYR A 72 9.99 15.67 4.03
C TYR A 72 10.47 14.36 3.36
N VAL A 73 10.02 14.03 2.16
CA VAL A 73 10.48 12.87 1.37
C VAL A 73 10.82 13.31 -0.05
N ASP A 74 12.08 13.18 -0.42
CA ASP A 74 12.50 13.40 -1.81
C ASP A 74 12.30 12.12 -2.62
N LEU A 75 11.06 11.92 -3.11
CA LEU A 75 10.70 10.74 -3.91
C LEU A 75 11.54 10.60 -5.20
N LYS A 76 12.02 11.72 -5.76
CA LYS A 76 12.83 11.69 -6.99
C LYS A 76 14.22 11.15 -6.76
N THR A 77 14.78 11.37 -5.57
CA THR A 77 16.07 10.77 -5.16
C THR A 77 15.88 9.38 -4.55
N LEU A 78 14.77 9.15 -3.83
CA LEU A 78 14.48 7.91 -3.11
C LEU A 78 14.17 6.72 -4.03
N LEU A 79 13.35 6.92 -5.07
CA LEU A 79 12.82 5.82 -5.87
C LEU A 79 13.83 5.19 -6.86
N PRO A 80 14.73 5.93 -7.55
CA PRO A 80 15.62 5.35 -8.56
C PRO A 80 16.53 4.22 -8.07
N PRO A 81 17.22 4.32 -6.91
CA PRO A 81 18.02 3.22 -6.38
C PRO A 81 17.18 1.97 -6.08
N ASN A 82 15.98 2.17 -5.52
CA ASN A 82 15.05 1.10 -5.20
C ASN A 82 14.49 0.40 -6.46
N TYR A 83 14.25 1.17 -7.52
CA TYR A 83 13.86 0.62 -8.83
C TYR A 83 14.95 -0.28 -9.42
N LYS A 84 16.23 0.11 -9.31
CA LYS A 84 17.36 -0.72 -9.76
C LYS A 84 17.48 -2.02 -8.97
N ILE A 85 17.26 -1.95 -7.66
CA ILE A 85 17.17 -3.14 -6.79
C ILE A 85 16.05 -4.08 -7.28
N LEU A 86 14.85 -3.55 -7.52
CA LEU A 86 13.70 -4.35 -7.95
C LEU A 86 13.91 -5.02 -9.30
N THR A 87 14.40 -4.26 -10.27
CA THR A 87 14.67 -4.78 -11.61
C THR A 87 15.78 -5.82 -11.59
N ASN A 88 16.83 -5.64 -10.78
CA ASN A 88 17.87 -6.64 -10.60
C ASN A 88 17.33 -7.93 -9.95
N ASP A 89 16.47 -7.82 -8.94
CA ASP A 89 15.82 -8.98 -8.31
C ASP A 89 14.96 -9.80 -9.30
N ILE A 90 14.28 -9.12 -10.24
CA ILE A 90 13.54 -9.77 -11.34
C ILE A 90 14.49 -10.70 -12.13
N PHE A 91 15.66 -10.20 -12.53
CA PHE A 91 16.60 -10.94 -13.37
C PHE A 91 17.39 -12.02 -12.62
N ILE A 92 17.77 -11.79 -11.36
CA ILE A 92 18.54 -12.78 -10.58
C ILE A 92 17.75 -14.07 -10.40
N ASN A 93 16.43 -13.96 -10.24
CA ASN A 93 15.56 -15.10 -10.02
C ASN A 93 14.99 -15.69 -11.32
N ASP A 94 15.30 -15.11 -12.47
CA ASP A 94 14.81 -15.57 -13.77
C ASP A 94 15.68 -16.72 -14.31
N LYS A 95 15.03 -17.85 -14.58
CA LYS A 95 15.65 -19.07 -15.17
C LYS A 95 15.18 -19.33 -16.59
N ILE A 96 14.32 -18.46 -17.13
CA ILE A 96 13.63 -18.65 -18.41
C ILE A 96 14.47 -18.07 -19.55
N TYR A 97 15.11 -16.92 -19.34
CA TYR A 97 15.83 -16.21 -20.40
C TYR A 97 17.33 -16.53 -20.44
N THR A 98 17.91 -16.40 -21.63
CA THR A 98 19.35 -16.48 -21.87
C THR A 98 20.07 -15.22 -21.40
N GLU A 99 21.39 -15.29 -21.19
CA GLU A 99 22.20 -14.11 -20.79
C GLU A 99 22.06 -12.92 -21.76
N LYS A 100 21.93 -13.20 -23.06
CA LYS A 100 21.74 -12.16 -24.08
C LYS A 100 20.38 -11.47 -23.94
N GLU A 101 19.32 -12.24 -23.66
CA GLU A 101 17.99 -11.70 -23.42
C GLU A 101 17.93 -10.91 -22.12
N HIS A 102 18.57 -11.40 -21.05
CA HIS A 102 18.74 -10.63 -19.80
C HIS A 102 19.36 -9.26 -20.05
N SER A 103 20.45 -9.17 -20.82
CA SER A 103 21.10 -7.90 -21.14
C SER A 103 20.20 -6.93 -21.92
N ILE A 104 19.40 -7.44 -22.85
CA ILE A 104 18.42 -6.64 -23.61
C ILE A 104 17.35 -6.09 -22.67
N TYR A 105 16.78 -6.93 -21.80
CA TYR A 105 15.76 -6.50 -20.85
C TYR A 105 16.32 -5.51 -19.83
N GLN A 106 17.51 -5.75 -19.27
CA GLN A 106 18.17 -4.80 -18.36
C GLN A 106 18.32 -3.41 -18.99
N THR A 107 18.76 -3.37 -20.26
CA THR A 107 18.87 -2.10 -21.01
C THR A 107 17.51 -1.42 -21.18
N PHE A 108 16.46 -2.21 -21.44
CA PHE A 108 15.10 -1.70 -21.58
C PHE A 108 14.54 -1.13 -20.27
N TYR A 109 14.71 -1.83 -19.13
CA TYR A 109 14.29 -1.33 -17.82
C TYR A 109 15.05 -0.06 -17.42
N ALA A 110 16.34 0.06 -17.77
CA ALA A 110 17.09 1.30 -17.56
C ALA A 110 16.55 2.46 -18.42
N LEU A 111 16.14 2.19 -19.67
CA LEU A 111 15.61 3.20 -20.58
C LEU A 111 14.27 3.78 -20.09
N ILE A 112 13.41 2.95 -19.54
CA ILE A 112 12.07 3.37 -19.07
C ILE A 112 12.08 3.90 -17.64
N GLU A 113 13.19 3.80 -16.90
CA GLU A 113 13.32 4.21 -15.49
C GLU A 113 12.64 5.56 -15.20
N PRO A 114 12.89 6.66 -15.94
CA PRO A 114 12.26 7.95 -15.62
C PRO A 114 10.73 7.89 -15.67
N ILE A 115 10.18 7.17 -16.66
CA ILE A 115 8.73 6.98 -16.81
C ILE A 115 8.18 6.10 -15.68
N ILE A 116 8.97 5.12 -15.20
CA ILE A 116 8.60 4.29 -14.05
C ILE A 116 8.49 5.13 -12.77
N ILE A 117 9.50 5.97 -12.54
CA ILE A 117 9.59 6.79 -11.34
C ILE A 117 8.45 7.81 -11.30
N ASP A 118 8.20 8.54 -12.40
CA ASP A 118 7.14 9.54 -12.46
C ASP A 118 5.74 8.93 -12.25
N GLY A 119 5.47 7.75 -12.83
CA GLY A 119 4.20 7.05 -12.64
C GLY A 119 4.04 6.49 -11.21
N THR A 120 5.13 6.06 -10.59
CA THR A 120 5.13 5.59 -9.19
C THR A 120 4.82 6.74 -8.24
N ILE A 121 5.43 7.93 -8.43
CA ILE A 121 5.13 9.13 -7.63
C ILE A 121 3.65 9.48 -7.73
N GLN A 122 3.08 9.53 -8.94
CA GLN A 122 1.65 9.81 -9.13
C GLN A 122 0.74 8.82 -8.41
N SER A 123 1.12 7.54 -8.37
CA SER A 123 0.35 6.53 -7.64
C SER A 123 0.50 6.62 -6.14
N ILE A 124 1.68 6.97 -5.63
CA ILE A 124 1.87 7.27 -4.20
C ILE A 124 0.97 8.45 -3.82
N ASP A 125 0.98 9.54 -4.59
CA ASP A 125 0.15 10.72 -4.33
C ASP A 125 -1.33 10.38 -4.30
N LYS A 126 -1.78 9.57 -5.27
CA LYS A 126 -3.17 9.15 -5.36
C LYS A 126 -3.57 8.21 -4.25
N TYR A 127 -2.67 7.32 -3.82
CA TYR A 127 -2.88 6.48 -2.66
C TYR A 127 -3.01 7.32 -1.39
N ILE A 128 -2.14 8.31 -1.19
CA ILE A 128 -2.22 9.22 -0.04
C ILE A 128 -3.60 9.91 -0.02
N GLN A 129 -4.05 10.45 -1.15
CA GLN A 129 -5.36 11.12 -1.24
C GLN A 129 -6.53 10.18 -0.96
N THR A 130 -6.58 9.05 -1.64
CA THR A 130 -7.78 8.20 -1.71
C THR A 130 -7.77 7.08 -0.69
N GLY A 131 -6.59 6.69 -0.19
CA GLY A 131 -6.39 5.51 0.66
C GLY A 131 -6.36 4.21 -0.13
N ASN A 132 -6.53 4.29 -1.46
CA ASN A 132 -6.68 3.15 -2.35
C ASN A 132 -5.59 3.18 -3.42
N TRP A 133 -4.83 2.08 -3.52
CA TRP A 133 -3.89 1.90 -4.62
C TRP A 133 -4.68 1.80 -5.90
N GLN A 134 -4.39 2.69 -6.84
CA GLN A 134 -5.05 2.60 -8.13
C GLN A 134 -4.33 1.58 -8.99
N ARG A 135 -5.10 0.62 -9.50
CA ARG A 135 -4.67 -0.13 -10.66
C ARG A 135 -4.49 0.86 -11.79
N PHE A 136 -3.30 0.92 -12.32
CA PHE A 136 -3.06 1.73 -13.49
C PHE A 136 -3.79 1.11 -14.67
N ASN A 137 -4.87 1.78 -15.10
CA ASN A 137 -5.59 1.38 -16.30
C ASN A 137 -4.88 2.02 -17.50
N TYR A 138 -3.80 1.37 -17.95
CA TYR A 138 -2.93 1.87 -19.00
C TYR A 138 -3.47 1.52 -20.39
N ASP A 139 -4.47 2.25 -20.88
CA ASP A 139 -4.85 2.14 -22.30
C ASP A 139 -3.84 2.83 -23.25
N SER A 140 -2.83 3.55 -22.75
CA SER A 140 -2.10 4.51 -23.60
C SER A 140 -0.57 4.60 -23.48
N MET A 141 0.12 4.09 -22.46
CA MET A 141 1.58 4.37 -22.33
C MET A 141 2.47 3.15 -22.55
N LEU A 142 2.22 2.49 -23.68
CA LEU A 142 2.91 1.29 -24.20
C LEU A 142 2.32 0.02 -23.62
N LYS A 143 1.81 -0.83 -24.54
CA LYS A 143 1.27 -2.15 -24.27
C LYS A 143 2.27 -2.97 -23.45
N GLY A 144 2.17 -2.92 -22.12
CA GLY A 144 3.04 -3.67 -21.19
C GLY A 144 3.04 -5.17 -21.46
N ARG A 145 1.91 -5.71 -21.94
CA ARG A 145 1.81 -7.11 -22.42
C ARG A 145 2.52 -7.40 -23.75
N GLN A 146 2.80 -6.39 -24.58
CA GLN A 146 3.55 -6.55 -25.83
C GLN A 146 5.06 -6.29 -25.66
N LEU A 147 5.46 -5.64 -24.57
CA LEU A 147 6.86 -5.39 -24.20
C LEU A 147 7.32 -6.28 -23.02
N GLY A 148 6.46 -7.14 -22.49
CA GLY A 148 6.76 -8.06 -21.39
C GLY A 148 6.93 -7.40 -20.02
N ILE A 149 6.53 -6.13 -19.86
CA ILE A 149 6.60 -5.42 -18.58
C ILE A 149 5.20 -5.18 -18.07
N ASP A 150 4.84 -5.89 -17.00
CA ASP A 150 3.68 -5.54 -16.19
C ASP A 150 4.12 -4.56 -15.11
N TYR A 151 3.82 -3.28 -15.32
CA TYR A 151 4.12 -2.21 -14.37
C TYR A 151 3.46 -2.47 -13.01
N THR A 152 2.27 -3.10 -13.02
CA THR A 152 1.56 -3.56 -11.83
C THR A 152 2.39 -4.58 -11.08
N GLU A 153 3.02 -5.51 -11.81
CA GLU A 153 3.92 -6.52 -11.27
C GLU A 153 5.16 -5.88 -10.61
N LEU A 154 5.82 -4.92 -11.28
CA LEU A 154 7.00 -4.25 -10.72
C LEU A 154 6.67 -3.52 -9.41
N ILE A 155 5.54 -2.85 -9.38
CA ILE A 155 5.03 -2.13 -8.22
C ILE A 155 4.67 -3.10 -7.08
N ASN A 156 4.09 -4.26 -7.39
CA ASN A 156 3.77 -5.29 -6.39
C ASN A 156 5.00 -6.01 -5.85
N ARG A 157 6.00 -6.28 -6.71
CA ARG A 157 7.31 -6.81 -6.30
C ARG A 157 8.02 -5.91 -5.29
N SER A 158 7.68 -4.62 -5.26
CA SER A 158 8.25 -3.70 -4.29
C SER A 158 7.91 -4.04 -2.84
N LEU A 159 6.77 -4.71 -2.61
CA LEU A 159 6.25 -4.99 -1.26
C LEU A 159 6.13 -3.73 -0.37
N LEU A 160 6.31 -2.53 -0.92
CA LEU A 160 6.31 -1.26 -0.19
C LEU A 160 4.92 -0.96 0.38
N PHE A 161 3.87 -1.37 -0.33
CA PHE A 161 2.48 -1.18 0.07
C PHE A 161 2.04 -2.03 1.24
N ASN A 162 2.84 -3.03 1.60
CA ASN A 162 2.53 -3.93 2.69
C ASN A 162 3.21 -3.49 3.99
N ILE A 163 3.98 -2.41 3.97
CA ILE A 163 4.72 -1.90 5.13
C ILE A 163 3.78 -1.11 6.05
N ASN A 164 3.68 -1.53 7.30
CA ASN A 164 3.07 -0.76 8.37
C ASN A 164 4.16 -0.21 9.29
N PHE A 165 4.24 1.11 9.41
CA PHE A 165 5.11 1.77 10.39
C PHE A 165 4.69 1.44 11.82
N LYS A 166 5.68 1.26 12.71
CA LYS A 166 5.45 0.97 14.15
C LYS A 166 6.07 2.02 15.05
N GLU A 167 7.38 2.25 14.91
CA GLU A 167 8.12 3.20 15.75
C GLU A 167 9.44 3.64 15.10
N ILE A 168 9.96 4.80 15.54
CA ILE A 168 11.34 5.22 15.28
C ILE A 168 12.21 4.66 16.41
N LYS A 169 13.18 3.80 16.09
CA LYS A 169 14.04 3.14 17.07
C LYS A 169 15.25 3.97 17.44
N SER A 170 15.93 4.52 16.44
CA SER A 170 17.14 5.33 16.64
C SER A 170 17.34 6.29 15.50
N ILE A 171 18.04 7.39 15.78
CA ILE A 171 18.60 8.29 14.78
C ILE A 171 20.07 8.50 15.11
N GLU A 172 20.93 8.20 14.15
CA GLU A 172 22.39 8.26 14.29
C GLU A 172 22.94 9.29 13.31
N THR A 173 23.74 10.23 13.80
CA THR A 173 24.40 11.20 12.94
C THR A 173 25.48 10.51 12.10
N ILE A 174 25.42 10.69 10.77
CA ILE A 174 26.47 10.25 9.85
C ILE A 174 27.46 11.39 9.67
N ASP A 175 26.95 12.59 9.36
CA ASP A 175 27.69 13.84 9.21
C ASP A 175 26.79 15.06 9.52
N ASP A 176 27.31 16.28 9.35
CA ASP A 176 26.59 17.53 9.69
C ASP A 176 25.27 17.72 8.93
N ASN A 177 25.11 17.09 7.76
CA ASN A 177 23.96 17.23 6.88
C ASN A 177 23.25 15.89 6.61
N SER A 178 23.69 14.78 7.22
CA SER A 178 23.07 13.48 7.01
C SER A 178 22.97 12.65 8.28
N VAL A 179 21.83 11.96 8.43
CA VAL A 179 21.57 11.05 9.54
C VAL A 179 21.00 9.73 9.03
N MET A 180 21.20 8.67 9.81
CA MET A 180 20.58 7.37 9.62
C MET A 180 19.48 7.17 10.66
N ALA A 181 18.23 7.08 10.21
CA ALA A 181 17.11 6.70 11.06
C ALA A 181 16.81 5.21 10.89
N THR A 182 16.74 4.48 12.01
CA THR A 182 16.21 3.11 12.02
C THR A 182 14.76 3.16 12.45
N ILE A 183 13.85 2.73 11.57
CA ILE A 183 12.43 2.60 11.86
C ILE A 183 12.04 1.13 11.92
N LEU A 184 11.19 0.79 12.88
CA LEU A 184 10.54 -0.51 12.94
C LEU A 184 9.31 -0.49 12.04
N VAL A 185 9.24 -1.44 11.13
CA VAL A 185 8.06 -1.68 10.31
C VAL A 185 7.61 -3.13 10.41
N ALA A 186 6.36 -3.40 10.08
CA ALA A 186 5.81 -4.75 9.97
C ALA A 186 5.18 -4.96 8.60
N ASP A 187 5.45 -6.09 7.95
CA ASP A 187 4.72 -6.47 6.74
C ASP A 187 3.28 -6.92 7.11
N LYS A 188 2.29 -6.39 6.40
CA LYS A 188 0.85 -6.55 6.65
C LYS A 188 0.39 -8.00 6.65
N TYR A 189 0.94 -8.84 5.79
CA TYR A 189 0.42 -10.19 5.60
C TYR A 189 1.23 -11.21 6.40
N THR A 190 2.55 -11.08 6.42
CA THR A 190 3.45 -11.97 7.18
C THR A 190 3.53 -11.63 8.67
N ASP A 191 3.12 -10.41 9.07
CA ASP A 191 3.29 -9.83 10.42
C ASP A 191 4.76 -9.80 10.88
N THR A 192 5.68 -9.82 9.91
CA THR A 192 7.12 -9.86 10.18
C THR A 192 7.63 -8.45 10.40
N ASN A 193 8.25 -8.24 11.56
CA ASN A 193 8.95 -7.03 11.90
C ASN A 193 10.29 -6.92 11.16
N PHE A 194 10.61 -5.73 10.68
CA PHE A 194 11.88 -5.42 10.02
C PHE A 194 12.36 -4.02 10.40
N ASP A 195 13.68 -3.87 10.55
CA ASP A 195 14.33 -2.60 10.85
C ASP A 195 14.78 -1.94 9.54
N LEU A 196 13.96 -1.03 9.01
CA LEU A 196 14.31 -0.26 7.82
C LEU A 196 15.21 0.91 8.19
N LYS A 197 16.26 1.11 7.39
CA LYS A 197 17.28 2.14 7.59
C LYS A 197 17.10 3.23 6.54
N LEU A 198 16.58 4.37 7.00
CA LEU A 198 16.33 5.56 6.19
C LEU A 198 17.49 6.53 6.33
N LYS A 199 18.08 6.93 5.21
CA LYS A 199 19.00 8.07 5.19
C LYS A 199 18.21 9.35 5.03
N LEU A 200 18.41 10.29 5.93
CA LEU A 200 17.86 11.64 5.82
C LEU A 200 19.01 12.60 5.52
N VAL A 201 18.78 13.52 4.58
CA VAL A 201 19.73 14.55 4.19
C VAL A 201 19.08 15.92 4.34
N LYS A 202 19.85 16.89 4.85
CA LYS A 202 19.41 18.26 5.00
C LYS A 202 19.48 18.99 3.65
N ASN A 203 18.36 19.56 3.21
CA ASN A 203 18.30 20.33 1.97
C ASN A 203 18.85 21.76 2.14
N GLU A 204 18.87 22.55 1.06
CA GLU A 204 19.38 23.93 1.06
C GLU A 204 18.64 24.87 2.02
N GLU A 205 17.38 24.56 2.33
CA GLU A 205 16.53 25.31 3.27
C GLU A 205 16.70 24.85 4.73
N GLY A 206 17.54 23.85 4.99
CA GLY A 206 17.77 23.30 6.32
C GLY A 206 16.75 22.25 6.77
N ILE A 207 15.88 21.78 5.86
CA ILE A 207 14.86 20.77 6.14
C ILE A 207 15.45 19.37 5.92
N TRP A 208 15.22 18.46 6.86
CA TRP A 208 15.61 17.06 6.72
C TRP A 208 14.65 16.31 5.80
N GLN A 209 15.17 15.65 4.78
CA GLN A 209 14.38 14.88 3.82
C GLN A 209 14.86 13.44 3.76
N VAL A 210 13.93 12.48 3.75
CA VAL A 210 14.25 11.07 3.48
C VAL A 210 14.68 10.96 2.02
N SER A 211 15.91 10.50 1.79
CA SER A 211 16.50 10.42 0.45
C SER A 211 16.85 9.00 0.02
N GLU A 212 16.96 8.05 0.95
CA GLU A 212 17.38 6.67 0.64
C GLU A 212 16.84 5.65 1.65
N VAL A 213 16.54 4.44 1.17
CA VAL A 213 16.35 3.24 2.01
C VAL A 213 17.57 2.33 1.83
N THR A 214 18.50 2.36 2.77
CA THR A 214 19.83 1.77 2.59
C THR A 214 19.86 0.24 2.62
N ASN A 215 18.87 -0.40 3.23
CA ASN A 215 18.77 -1.85 3.37
C ASN A 215 17.51 -2.43 2.72
N TYR A 216 17.02 -1.80 1.65
CA TYR A 216 15.81 -2.25 0.97
C TYR A 216 15.94 -3.64 0.32
N GLN A 217 17.11 -4.01 -0.21
CA GLN A 217 17.36 -5.35 -0.75
C GLN A 217 17.17 -6.44 0.33
N ASP A 218 17.62 -6.18 1.55
CA ASP A 218 17.50 -7.13 2.67
C ASP A 218 16.04 -7.33 3.05
N TYR A 219 15.27 -6.24 3.10
CA TYR A 219 13.82 -6.28 3.33
C TYR A 219 13.12 -7.12 2.26
N LEU A 220 13.36 -6.80 0.97
CA LEU A 220 12.77 -7.54 -0.14
C LEU A 220 13.10 -9.03 -0.09
N THR A 221 14.37 -9.37 0.14
CA THR A 221 14.84 -10.76 0.18
C THR A 221 14.18 -11.53 1.32
N MET A 222 14.15 -10.95 2.52
CA MET A 222 13.55 -11.59 3.70
C MET A 222 12.05 -11.83 3.49
N ILE A 223 11.30 -10.78 3.17
CA ILE A 223 9.85 -10.84 3.08
C ILE A 223 9.41 -11.69 1.88
N SER A 224 10.05 -11.54 0.72
CA SER A 224 9.74 -12.36 -0.46
C SER A 224 9.92 -13.86 -0.21
N ASN A 225 10.96 -14.25 0.53
CA ASN A 225 11.19 -15.65 0.89
C ASN A 225 10.09 -16.18 1.80
N LEU A 226 9.63 -15.39 2.77
CA LEU A 226 8.50 -15.76 3.64
C LEU A 226 7.22 -15.96 2.83
N TYR A 227 6.88 -15.01 1.94
CA TYR A 227 5.74 -15.16 1.02
C TYR A 227 5.84 -16.44 0.18
N ARG A 228 6.98 -16.70 -0.45
CA ARG A 228 7.19 -17.89 -1.28
C ARG A 228 7.02 -19.18 -0.47
N GLN A 229 7.61 -19.26 0.71
CA GLN A 229 7.51 -20.43 1.58
C GLN A 229 6.05 -20.67 1.99
N ASP A 230 5.39 -19.64 2.51
CA ASP A 230 4.03 -19.74 3.02
C ASP A 230 3.01 -20.04 1.93
N ILE A 231 3.15 -19.45 0.74
CA ILE A 231 2.31 -19.78 -0.41
C ILE A 231 2.55 -21.21 -0.86
N ASN A 232 3.80 -21.66 -0.95
CA ASN A 232 4.07 -23.06 -1.34
C ASN A 232 3.46 -24.04 -0.33
N THR A 233 3.56 -23.77 0.97
CA THR A 233 2.90 -24.55 2.01
C THR A 233 1.38 -24.55 1.83
N TYR A 234 0.78 -23.37 1.63
CA TYR A 234 -0.65 -23.24 1.41
C TYR A 234 -1.14 -23.99 0.16
N LEU A 235 -0.44 -23.86 -0.96
CA LEU A 235 -0.76 -24.56 -2.20
C LEU A 235 -0.65 -26.07 -2.05
N THR A 236 0.42 -26.55 -1.41
CA THR A 236 0.63 -27.99 -1.17
C THR A 236 -0.47 -28.56 -0.31
N ASN A 237 -0.81 -27.89 0.80
CA ASN A 237 -1.77 -28.40 1.76
C ASN A 237 -3.22 -28.35 1.25
N THR A 238 -3.56 -27.36 0.43
CA THR A 238 -4.93 -27.21 -0.11
C THR A 238 -5.15 -27.97 -1.42
N LYS A 239 -4.10 -28.52 -2.03
CA LYS A 239 -4.15 -29.12 -3.38
C LYS A 239 -5.19 -30.24 -3.50
N ALA A 240 -5.19 -31.20 -2.58
CA ALA A 240 -6.06 -32.36 -2.68
C ALA A 240 -7.54 -31.99 -2.59
N ASP A 241 -7.89 -31.07 -1.69
CA ASP A 241 -9.26 -30.58 -1.54
C ASP A 241 -9.67 -29.70 -2.72
N LEU A 242 -8.77 -28.84 -3.22
CA LEU A 242 -9.01 -28.05 -4.42
C LEU A 242 -9.27 -28.95 -5.65
N ASP A 243 -8.44 -29.95 -5.87
CA ASP A 243 -8.58 -30.90 -6.98
C ASP A 243 -9.92 -31.66 -6.89
N ARG A 244 -10.32 -32.08 -5.69
CA ARG A 244 -11.62 -32.73 -5.43
C ARG A 244 -12.79 -31.80 -5.73
N ASN A 245 -12.75 -30.57 -5.23
CA ASN A 245 -13.81 -29.57 -5.46
C ASN A 245 -13.92 -29.22 -6.95
N ASN A 246 -12.80 -29.01 -7.63
CA ASN A 246 -12.78 -28.75 -9.07
C ASN A 246 -13.40 -29.90 -9.88
N ALA A 247 -13.14 -31.16 -9.49
CA ALA A 247 -13.80 -32.31 -10.11
C ALA A 247 -15.32 -32.31 -9.89
N GLN A 248 -15.77 -31.99 -8.67
CA GLN A 248 -17.21 -31.86 -8.36
C GLN A 248 -17.87 -30.72 -9.13
N PHE A 249 -17.23 -29.54 -9.21
CA PHE A 249 -17.75 -28.42 -9.99
C PHE A 249 -17.86 -28.76 -11.47
N LYS A 250 -16.87 -29.45 -12.04
CA LYS A 250 -16.91 -29.91 -13.43
C LYS A 250 -18.06 -30.91 -13.66
N GLN A 251 -18.30 -31.82 -12.73
CA GLN A 251 -19.44 -32.74 -12.82
C GLN A 251 -20.77 -31.97 -12.78
N LEU A 252 -20.95 -31.07 -11.82
CA LEU A 252 -22.16 -30.26 -11.69
C LEU A 252 -22.40 -29.37 -12.91
N GLN A 253 -21.33 -28.82 -13.50
CA GLN A 253 -21.39 -28.07 -14.75
C GLN A 253 -21.93 -28.94 -15.89
N ASN A 254 -21.40 -30.16 -16.06
CA ASN A 254 -21.88 -31.09 -17.09
C ASN A 254 -23.35 -31.49 -16.86
N GLU A 255 -23.73 -31.82 -15.63
CA GLU A 255 -25.13 -32.11 -15.27
C GLU A 255 -26.07 -30.94 -15.58
N PHE A 256 -25.64 -29.70 -15.27
CA PHE A 256 -26.41 -28.50 -15.56
C PHE A 256 -26.55 -28.23 -17.06
N ILE A 257 -25.48 -28.40 -17.84
CA ILE A 257 -25.51 -28.24 -19.31
C ILE A 257 -26.50 -29.22 -19.92
N VAL A 258 -26.42 -30.51 -19.57
CA VAL A 258 -27.36 -31.53 -20.06
C VAL A 258 -28.80 -31.20 -19.67
N LEU A 259 -29.03 -30.75 -18.43
CA LEU A 259 -30.35 -30.32 -17.98
C LEU A 259 -30.87 -29.13 -18.81
N ALA A 260 -30.02 -28.13 -19.08
CA ALA A 260 -30.39 -26.93 -19.83
C ALA A 260 -30.63 -27.20 -21.32
N GLU A 261 -29.80 -28.02 -21.97
CA GLU A 261 -29.95 -28.39 -23.38
C GLU A 261 -31.28 -29.10 -23.66
N ASN A 262 -31.75 -29.90 -22.70
CA ASN A 262 -33.04 -30.57 -22.79
C ASN A 262 -34.24 -29.60 -22.85
N PHE A 263 -34.06 -28.31 -22.56
CA PHE A 263 -35.16 -27.34 -22.45
C PHE A 263 -35.38 -26.45 -23.68
N LYS A 264 -34.66 -26.65 -24.78
CA LYS A 264 -34.77 -25.86 -26.04
C LYS A 264 -34.64 -24.34 -25.82
N ASN A 265 -34.74 -23.56 -26.89
CA ASN A 265 -34.81 -22.10 -26.81
C ASN A 265 -36.19 -21.71 -26.24
N ASN A 266 -36.20 -21.06 -25.07
CA ASN A 266 -37.38 -20.63 -24.30
C ASN A 266 -38.00 -21.70 -23.36
N PRO A 267 -37.31 -22.06 -22.26
CA PRO A 267 -37.82 -22.99 -21.26
C PRO A 267 -39.13 -22.50 -20.63
N SER A 268 -40.07 -23.42 -20.38
CA SER A 268 -41.32 -23.17 -19.64
C SER A 268 -41.06 -22.77 -18.18
N SER A 269 -42.06 -22.22 -17.50
CA SER A 269 -41.91 -21.84 -16.08
C SER A 269 -41.53 -23.03 -15.17
N SER A 270 -42.02 -24.24 -15.46
CA SER A 270 -41.63 -25.44 -14.71
C SER A 270 -40.20 -25.88 -15.01
N GLN A 271 -39.75 -25.77 -16.27
CA GLN A 271 -38.36 -26.06 -16.65
C GLN A 271 -37.38 -25.05 -16.02
N ARG A 272 -37.74 -23.76 -15.98
CA ARG A 272 -36.97 -22.72 -15.29
C ARG A 272 -36.89 -22.97 -13.78
N ALA A 273 -37.96 -23.46 -13.17
CA ALA A 273 -37.97 -23.87 -11.77
C ALA A 273 -37.06 -25.08 -11.50
N LEU A 274 -36.96 -26.04 -12.42
CA LEU A 274 -36.01 -27.15 -12.32
C LEU A 274 -34.56 -26.67 -12.39
N LEU A 275 -34.23 -25.75 -13.30
CA LEU A 275 -32.89 -25.14 -13.37
C LEU A 275 -32.54 -24.40 -12.07
N LYS A 276 -33.45 -23.58 -11.55
CA LYS A 276 -33.27 -22.89 -10.28
C LYS A 276 -33.07 -23.87 -9.13
N SER A 277 -33.90 -24.91 -9.04
CA SER A 277 -33.78 -25.94 -8.00
C SER A 277 -32.43 -26.66 -8.06
N PHE A 278 -31.92 -26.96 -9.25
CA PHE A 278 -30.59 -27.55 -9.41
C PHE A 278 -29.50 -26.59 -8.90
N ILE A 279 -29.58 -25.31 -9.23
CA ILE A 279 -28.61 -24.30 -8.77
C ILE A 279 -28.65 -24.18 -7.23
N ASP A 280 -29.83 -23.99 -6.65
CA ASP A 280 -29.99 -23.71 -5.22
C ASP A 280 -29.67 -24.92 -4.33
N ASN A 281 -29.96 -26.14 -4.79
CA ASN A 281 -29.83 -27.35 -3.98
C ASN A 281 -28.55 -28.13 -4.25
N LYS A 282 -27.86 -27.88 -5.36
CA LYS A 282 -26.58 -28.55 -5.69
C LYS A 282 -25.44 -27.55 -5.86
N ILE A 283 -25.51 -26.67 -6.86
CA ILE A 283 -24.37 -25.81 -7.23
C ILE A 283 -23.97 -24.86 -6.08
N VAL A 284 -24.92 -24.07 -5.59
CA VAL A 284 -24.66 -23.08 -4.53
C VAL A 284 -24.15 -23.75 -3.25
N PRO A 285 -24.76 -24.84 -2.74
CA PRO A 285 -24.25 -25.57 -1.59
C PRO A 285 -22.81 -26.08 -1.78
N THR A 286 -22.47 -26.66 -2.94
CA THR A 286 -21.09 -27.15 -3.17
C THR A 286 -20.06 -26.02 -3.14
N TYR A 287 -20.37 -24.85 -3.73
CA TYR A 287 -19.48 -23.68 -3.60
C TYR A 287 -19.43 -23.14 -2.17
N GLN A 288 -20.54 -23.23 -1.42
CA GLN A 288 -20.57 -22.82 -0.01
C GLN A 288 -19.74 -23.75 0.87
N ASP A 289 -19.75 -25.06 0.61
CA ASP A 289 -18.90 -26.03 1.31
C ASP A 289 -17.40 -25.72 1.06
N TRP A 290 -17.04 -25.40 -0.18
CA TRP A 290 -15.68 -24.94 -0.51
C TRP A 290 -15.31 -23.64 0.22
N TYR A 291 -16.21 -22.65 0.24
CA TYR A 291 -16.01 -21.41 0.99
C TYR A 291 -15.81 -21.68 2.49
N ASN A 292 -16.62 -22.55 3.08
CA ASN A 292 -16.54 -22.90 4.50
C ASN A 292 -15.23 -23.64 4.81
N TYR A 293 -14.79 -24.54 3.92
CA TYR A 293 -13.48 -25.18 4.02
C TYR A 293 -12.36 -24.14 4.06
N LEU A 294 -12.34 -23.22 3.09
CA LEU A 294 -11.35 -22.16 3.03
C LEU A 294 -11.37 -21.31 4.31
N GLN A 295 -12.55 -20.88 4.75
CA GLN A 295 -12.71 -20.08 5.97
C GLN A 295 -12.17 -20.77 7.23
N SER A 296 -12.30 -22.11 7.31
CA SER A 296 -11.83 -22.90 8.46
C SER A 296 -10.34 -23.23 8.41
N TYR A 297 -9.68 -23.02 7.27
CA TYR A 297 -8.30 -23.41 7.06
C TYR A 297 -7.35 -22.50 7.86
N GLN A 298 -6.35 -23.07 8.52
CA GLN A 298 -5.30 -22.28 9.18
C GLN A 298 -4.30 -21.77 8.14
N ILE A 299 -4.39 -20.48 7.82
CA ILE A 299 -3.64 -19.86 6.72
C ILE A 299 -2.23 -19.46 7.20
N PRO A 300 -1.16 -19.89 6.51
CA PRO A 300 0.18 -19.30 6.68
C PRO A 300 0.14 -17.79 6.42
N THR A 301 0.85 -16.99 7.22
CA THR A 301 0.67 -15.52 7.20
C THR A 301 1.01 -14.92 5.83
N GLY A 302 2.11 -15.33 5.20
CA GLY A 302 2.46 -14.95 3.83
C GLY A 302 1.50 -15.44 2.74
N ALA A 303 0.63 -16.43 3.01
CA ALA A 303 -0.38 -16.89 2.05
C ALA A 303 -1.72 -16.15 2.17
N ARG A 304 -1.87 -15.23 3.15
CA ARG A 304 -3.15 -14.57 3.46
C ARG A 304 -3.78 -13.87 2.26
N HIS A 305 -3.00 -13.14 1.48
CA HIS A 305 -3.54 -12.46 0.30
C HIS A 305 -4.08 -13.42 -0.77
N LEU A 306 -3.32 -14.48 -1.10
CA LEU A 306 -3.78 -15.50 -2.04
C LEU A 306 -5.06 -16.18 -1.55
N HIS A 307 -5.14 -16.42 -0.24
CA HIS A 307 -6.31 -16.97 0.40
C HIS A 307 -7.53 -16.03 0.26
N GLU A 308 -7.36 -14.73 0.54
CA GLU A 308 -8.40 -13.70 0.37
C GLU A 308 -8.93 -13.66 -1.07
N LEU A 309 -8.05 -13.70 -2.08
CA LEU A 309 -8.46 -13.75 -3.49
C LEU A 309 -9.30 -14.99 -3.82
N ARG A 310 -8.93 -16.18 -3.31
CA ARG A 310 -9.70 -17.41 -3.50
C ARG A 310 -11.08 -17.34 -2.84
N MET A 311 -11.15 -16.75 -1.64
CA MET A 311 -12.41 -16.50 -0.94
C MET A 311 -13.30 -15.52 -1.70
N GLU A 312 -12.72 -14.45 -2.23
CA GLU A 312 -13.42 -13.43 -3.03
C GLU A 312 -13.96 -14.04 -4.35
N SER A 313 -13.13 -14.79 -5.09
CA SER A 313 -13.53 -15.51 -6.32
C SER A 313 -14.71 -16.45 -6.06
N THR A 314 -14.64 -17.24 -4.98
CA THR A 314 -15.71 -18.15 -4.55
C THR A 314 -16.99 -17.37 -4.20
N THR A 315 -16.84 -16.24 -3.49
CA THR A 315 -17.96 -15.37 -3.11
C THR A 315 -18.68 -14.80 -4.33
N TYR A 316 -17.95 -14.24 -5.30
CA TYR A 316 -18.56 -13.74 -6.54
C TYR A 316 -19.22 -14.86 -7.35
N THR A 317 -18.64 -16.05 -7.37
CA THR A 317 -19.21 -17.21 -8.05
C THR A 317 -20.56 -17.62 -7.44
N ILE A 318 -20.64 -17.71 -6.11
CA ILE A 318 -21.90 -17.98 -5.39
C ILE A 318 -22.95 -16.91 -5.71
N GLN A 319 -22.57 -15.63 -5.67
CA GLN A 319 -23.49 -14.53 -5.97
C GLN A 319 -23.96 -14.54 -7.42
N ALA A 320 -23.08 -14.88 -8.37
CA ALA A 320 -23.41 -15.01 -9.78
C ALA A 320 -24.45 -16.11 -10.01
N TRP A 321 -24.25 -17.31 -9.43
CA TRP A 321 -25.21 -18.41 -9.51
C TRP A 321 -26.56 -18.06 -8.89
N LYS A 322 -26.59 -17.42 -7.71
CA LYS A 322 -27.84 -16.95 -7.08
C LYS A 322 -28.58 -15.95 -7.95
N ALA A 323 -27.87 -14.98 -8.54
CA ALA A 323 -28.47 -14.00 -9.45
C ALA A 323 -28.99 -14.67 -10.73
N TYR A 324 -28.25 -15.64 -11.26
CA TYR A 324 -28.65 -16.39 -12.46
C TYR A 324 -29.91 -17.23 -12.22
N ALA A 325 -29.98 -17.90 -11.07
CA ALA A 325 -31.14 -18.69 -10.65
C ALA A 325 -32.43 -17.84 -10.57
N ILE A 326 -32.32 -16.63 -10.00
CA ILE A 326 -33.43 -15.65 -9.95
C ILE A 326 -33.79 -15.18 -11.37
N GLY A 327 -32.79 -14.80 -12.17
CA GLY A 327 -32.98 -14.28 -13.51
C GLY A 327 -33.65 -15.27 -14.47
N ILE A 328 -33.28 -16.56 -14.40
CA ILE A 328 -33.94 -17.62 -15.18
C ILE A 328 -35.39 -17.78 -14.70
N GLN A 329 -35.62 -17.95 -13.40
CA GLN A 329 -36.95 -18.23 -12.86
C GLN A 329 -37.96 -17.16 -13.30
N ASP A 330 -37.60 -15.90 -13.09
CA ASP A 330 -38.46 -14.75 -13.35
C ASP A 330 -38.42 -14.27 -14.80
N ASN A 331 -37.55 -14.85 -15.64
CA ASN A 331 -37.26 -14.40 -17.00
C ASN A 331 -36.92 -12.91 -17.07
N LYS A 332 -36.06 -12.44 -16.16
CA LYS A 332 -35.69 -11.02 -15.99
C LYS A 332 -34.29 -10.74 -16.54
N PRO A 333 -34.17 -10.02 -17.68
CA PRO A 333 -32.87 -9.68 -18.27
C PRO A 333 -31.94 -8.90 -17.33
N LYS A 334 -32.50 -8.06 -16.45
CA LYS A 334 -31.71 -7.26 -15.49
C LYS A 334 -30.94 -8.14 -14.50
N ASP A 335 -31.56 -9.22 -14.02
CA ASP A 335 -30.94 -10.15 -13.07
C ASP A 335 -29.92 -11.06 -13.75
N LEU A 336 -30.19 -11.46 -15.00
CA LEU A 336 -29.20 -12.16 -15.84
C LEU A 336 -27.97 -11.27 -16.11
N ALA A 337 -28.17 -9.99 -16.43
CA ALA A 337 -27.07 -9.04 -16.59
C ALA A 337 -26.29 -8.82 -15.27
N LYS A 338 -26.96 -8.88 -14.11
CA LYS A 338 -26.27 -8.85 -12.80
C LYS A 338 -25.43 -10.11 -12.60
N ALA A 339 -25.97 -11.29 -12.91
CA ALA A 339 -25.24 -12.55 -12.83
C ALA A 339 -23.98 -12.54 -13.69
N GLU A 340 -24.10 -12.06 -14.94
CA GLU A 340 -22.97 -11.94 -15.86
C GLU A 340 -21.90 -10.98 -15.34
N ARG A 341 -22.27 -9.82 -14.80
CA ARG A 341 -21.31 -8.89 -14.17
C ARG A 341 -20.56 -9.54 -13.00
N LEU A 342 -21.27 -10.28 -12.15
CA LEU A 342 -20.66 -10.98 -11.01
C LEU A 342 -19.76 -12.13 -11.47
N HIS A 343 -20.15 -12.85 -12.51
CA HIS A 343 -19.32 -13.89 -13.11
C HIS A 343 -18.04 -13.32 -13.70
N ARG A 344 -18.11 -12.18 -14.40
CA ARG A 344 -16.90 -11.48 -14.88
C ARG A 344 -15.97 -11.09 -13.74
N LYS A 345 -16.51 -10.54 -12.63
CA LYS A 345 -15.70 -10.26 -11.43
C LYS A 345 -15.04 -11.52 -10.86
N ALA A 346 -15.76 -12.65 -10.81
CA ALA A 346 -15.18 -13.92 -10.38
C ALA A 346 -14.02 -14.35 -11.28
N MET A 347 -14.19 -14.28 -12.60
CA MET A 347 -13.12 -14.61 -13.56
C MET A 347 -11.92 -13.68 -13.45
N GLU A 348 -12.16 -12.37 -13.29
CA GLU A 348 -11.09 -11.38 -13.07
C GLU A 348 -10.31 -11.68 -11.79
N THR A 349 -10.99 -12.06 -10.70
CA THR A 349 -10.32 -12.45 -9.45
C THR A 349 -9.59 -13.79 -9.58
N GLU A 350 -10.15 -14.77 -10.30
CA GLU A 350 -9.47 -16.05 -10.55
C GLU A 350 -8.21 -15.88 -11.41
N GLN A 351 -8.23 -14.93 -12.35
CA GLN A 351 -7.02 -14.55 -13.08
C GLN A 351 -5.95 -14.02 -12.11
N LYS A 352 -6.33 -13.15 -11.16
CA LYS A 352 -5.40 -12.68 -10.12
C LYS A 352 -4.84 -13.83 -9.28
N VAL A 353 -5.67 -14.81 -8.90
CA VAL A 353 -5.22 -16.02 -8.17
C VAL A 353 -4.14 -16.74 -8.97
N THR A 354 -4.40 -16.98 -10.26
CA THR A 354 -3.45 -17.66 -11.16
C THR A 354 -2.14 -16.87 -11.29
N ASP A 355 -2.26 -15.56 -11.47
CA ASP A 355 -1.15 -14.64 -11.59
C ASP A 355 -0.29 -14.62 -10.30
N THR A 356 -0.92 -14.53 -9.13
CA THR A 356 -0.23 -14.59 -7.82
C THR A 356 0.52 -15.92 -7.64
N ILE A 357 -0.06 -17.04 -8.07
CA ILE A 357 0.57 -18.36 -7.98
C ILE A 357 1.78 -18.46 -8.91
N ASN A 358 1.64 -18.00 -10.16
CA ASN A 358 2.70 -18.17 -11.16
C ASN A 358 3.88 -17.23 -10.94
N ASN A 359 3.60 -16.01 -10.46
CA ASN A 359 4.58 -14.93 -10.44
C ASN A 359 5.10 -14.61 -9.04
N MET A 360 4.73 -15.36 -7.98
CA MET A 360 5.13 -15.14 -6.58
C MET A 360 6.52 -14.50 -6.41
N PRO A 361 6.72 -13.48 -5.55
CA PRO A 361 5.74 -12.64 -4.82
C PRO A 361 5.15 -11.50 -5.67
N ALA A 362 5.33 -11.54 -6.99
CA ALA A 362 5.29 -10.36 -7.82
C ALA A 362 3.93 -9.69 -8.03
N LEU A 363 2.83 -10.26 -7.54
CA LEU A 363 1.48 -9.79 -7.85
C LEU A 363 0.61 -9.53 -6.62
N PHE A 364 1.23 -9.22 -5.48
CA PHE A 364 0.50 -8.76 -4.29
C PHE A 364 0.05 -7.30 -4.44
N MET A 365 -1.18 -7.07 -4.93
CA MET A 365 -1.91 -5.83 -4.60
C MET A 365 -2.94 -6.14 -3.52
N PRO A 366 -3.00 -5.41 -2.40
CA PRO A 366 -4.19 -5.43 -1.55
C PRO A 366 -5.44 -5.21 -2.40
N THR A 367 -6.53 -5.89 -2.05
CA THR A 367 -7.84 -5.61 -2.65
C THR A 367 -8.18 -4.14 -2.46
N VAL A 368 -8.54 -3.50 -3.56
CA VAL A 368 -9.12 -2.15 -3.57
C VAL A 368 -10.59 -2.34 -3.18
N ASP A 369 -10.97 -1.87 -2.01
CA ASP A 369 -12.39 -1.73 -1.65
C ASP A 369 -13.04 -0.60 -2.46
#